data_AF-A0A2T0S6D2-F1
#
_entry.id   AF-A0A2T0S6D2-F1
#
_cell.length_a   1.000
_cell.length_b   1.000
_cell.length_c   1.000
_cell.angle_alpha   90.00
_cell.angle_beta   90.00
_cell.angle_gamma   90.00
#
_symmetry.space_group_name_H-M   'P 1'
#
loop_
_entity.id
_entity.type
_entity.pdbx_description
1 polymer ?
#
loop_
_entity_poly.entity_id
_entity_poly.type
_entity_poly.pdbx_seq_one_letter_code
_entity_poly.pdbx_strand_id
1 'polypeptide(L)' 'MRVEKHWWNGDVRLARRDVYVRTDGDVWEVEAQMGGPQGKSKVQQCPGKASALILADAWRGPRWQWRQL' A
#
# COMPACT_ATOMS: atom_id res chain seq x y z
N MET A 1 8.81 6.67 9.49
CA MET A 1 8.73 6.05 8.15
C MET A 1 8.18 7.03 7.13
N ARG A 2 8.84 7.14 5.97
CA ARG A 2 8.39 7.91 4.80
C ARG A 2 7.65 7.00 3.82
N VAL A 3 6.65 7.52 3.13
CA VAL A 3 6.01 6.82 2.00
C VAL A 3 6.91 6.96 0.78
N GLU A 4 7.38 5.83 0.24
CA GLU A 4 8.19 5.82 -0.97
C GLU A 4 7.34 5.58 -2.22
N LYS A 5 6.24 4.83 -2.09
CA LYS A 5 5.24 4.68 -3.15
C LYS A 5 3.84 4.57 -2.57
N HIS A 6 2.87 5.09 -3.31
CA HIS A 6 1.45 5.02 -2.96
C HIS A 6 0.62 4.69 -4.19
N TRP A 7 -0.32 3.76 -4.01
CA TRP A 7 -1.36 3.47 -4.98
C TRP A 7 -2.74 3.53 -4.34
N TRP A 8 -3.73 3.95 -5.12
CA TRP A 8 -5.13 4.00 -4.67
C TRP A 8 -6.10 3.71 -5.83
N ASN A 9 -7.30 3.20 -5.54
CA ASN A 9 -8.22 2.69 -6.58
C ASN A 9 -9.65 3.29 -6.57
N GLY A 10 -9.89 4.49 -6.04
CA GLY A 10 -11.21 5.15 -6.15
C GLY A 10 -11.41 6.43 -5.33
N ASP A 11 -12.47 7.18 -5.68
CA ASP A 11 -12.84 8.48 -5.07
C ASP A 11 -13.66 8.36 -3.78
N VAL A 12 -14.36 7.22 -3.57
CA VAL A 12 -15.46 7.14 -2.60
C VAL A 12 -15.13 6.19 -1.44
N ARG A 13 -14.81 6.82 -0.31
CA ARG A 13 -14.45 6.33 1.04
C ARG A 13 -14.67 4.83 1.36
N LEU A 14 -15.83 4.24 1.11
CA LEU A 14 -16.14 2.86 1.54
C LEU A 14 -15.46 1.76 0.71
N ALA A 15 -15.24 1.98 -0.58
CA ALA A 15 -14.58 1.00 -1.47
C ALA A 15 -13.12 1.35 -1.76
N ARG A 16 -12.65 2.52 -1.29
CA ARG A 16 -11.28 2.98 -1.50
C ARG A 16 -10.31 2.03 -0.81
N ARG A 17 -9.34 1.57 -1.60
CA ARG A 17 -8.18 0.85 -1.12
C ARG A 17 -6.94 1.68 -1.43
N ASP A 18 -6.04 1.69 -0.48
CA ASP A 18 -4.73 2.31 -0.63
C ASP A 18 -3.67 1.26 -0.32
N VAL A 19 -2.59 1.26 -1.09
CA VAL A 19 -1.40 0.46 -0.83
C VAL A 19 -0.21 1.41 -0.76
N TYR A 20 0.53 1.36 0.34
CA TYR A 20 1.71 2.16 0.59
C TYR A 20 2.91 1.26 0.72
N VAL A 21 4.03 1.68 0.12
CA VAL A 21 5.36 1.17 0.47
C VAL A 21 6.04 2.24 1.29
N ARG A 22 6.46 1.90 2.50
CA ARG A 22 7.05 2.82 3.47
C ARG A 22 8.42 2.32 3.90
N THR A 23 9.32 3.24 4.21
CA THR A 23 10.64 2.91 4.73
C THR A 23 11.15 4.01 5.66
N ASP A 24 12.04 3.70 6.59
CA ASP A 24 12.84 4.70 7.32
C ASP A 24 14.31 4.72 6.88
N GLY A 25 14.70 3.87 5.92
CA GLY A 25 16.08 3.69 5.47
C GLY A 25 16.60 2.28 5.77
N ASP A 26 16.18 1.71 6.90
CA ASP A 26 16.64 0.39 7.35
C ASP A 26 15.52 -0.66 7.25
N VAL A 27 14.28 -0.27 7.57
CA VAL A 27 13.11 -1.14 7.54
C VAL A 27 12.23 -0.79 6.34
N TRP A 28 11.68 -1.83 5.70
CA TRP A 28 10.70 -1.70 4.64
C TRP A 28 9.36 -2.26 5.08
N GLU A 29 8.28 -1.56 4.78
CA GLU A 29 6.93 -2.00 5.10
C GLU A 29 5.98 -1.77 3.94
N VAL A 30 4.99 -2.65 3.83
CA VAL A 30 3.83 -2.43 2.98
C VAL A 30 2.61 -2.27 3.86
N GLU A 31 1.84 -1.21 3.63
CA GLU A 31 0.57 -0.97 4.29
C GLU A 31 -0.56 -1.04 3.27
N ALA A 32 -1.60 -1.82 3.53
CA ALA A 32 -2.85 -1.82 2.78
C ALA A 32 -3.96 -1.28 3.67
N GLN A 33 -4.65 -0.24 3.19
CA GLN A 33 -5.83 0.31 3.84
C GLN A 33 -7.07 -0.02 3.01
N MET A 34 -8.16 -0.38 3.68
CA MET A 34 -9.48 -0.61 3.08
C MET A 34 -10.53 0.24 3.79
N GLY A 35 -11.27 1.06 3.05
CA GLY A 35 -12.31 1.93 3.59
C GLY A 35 -11.83 3.36 3.87
N GLY A 36 -10.73 3.79 3.23
CA GLY A 36 -10.12 5.10 3.44
C GLY A 36 -9.42 5.26 4.80
N PRO A 37 -9.16 6.50 5.25
CA PRO A 37 -8.31 6.78 6.44
C PRO A 37 -8.85 6.25 7.78
N GLN A 38 -10.15 5.97 7.88
CA GLN A 38 -10.78 5.37 9.07
C GLN A 38 -11.02 3.86 8.90
N GLY A 39 -10.55 3.30 7.79
CA GLY A 39 -10.72 1.91 7.42
C GLY A 39 -9.76 0.97 8.15
N LYS A 40 -9.86 -0.32 7.82
CA LYS A 40 -8.91 -1.32 8.34
C LYS A 40 -7.59 -1.18 7.61
N SER A 41 -6.49 -1.11 8.37
CA SER A 41 -5.14 -1.16 7.83
C SER A 41 -4.47 -2.50 8.17
N LYS A 42 -3.65 -3.00 7.25
CA LYS A 42 -2.74 -4.11 7.48
C LYS A 42 -1.34 -3.65 7.10
N VAL A 43 -0.40 -3.79 8.02
CA VAL A 43 1.02 -3.49 7.79
C VAL A 43 1.81 -4.80 7.79
N GLN A 44 2.72 -4.95 6.84
CA GLN A 44 3.63 -6.10 6.76
C GLN A 44 5.06 -5.60 6.53
N GLN A 45 5.95 -5.98 7.44
CA GLN A 45 7.38 -5.72 7.29
C GLN A 45 8.00 -6.63 6.23
N CYS A 46 8.95 -6.06 5.51
CA CYS A 46 9.65 -6.68 4.40
C CYS A 46 11.18 -6.54 4.62
N PRO A 47 11.99 -7.53 4.20
CA PRO A 47 13.45 -7.47 4.34
C PRO A 47 14.13 -6.40 3.49
N GLY A 48 13.41 -5.78 2.55
CA GLY A 48 13.97 -4.79 1.63
C GLY A 48 12.98 -4.28 0.60
N LYS A 49 13.43 -3.30 -0.20
CA LYS A 49 12.63 -2.62 -1.23
C LYS A 49 11.99 -3.58 -2.23
N ALA A 50 12.77 -4.51 -2.78
CA ALA A 50 12.29 -5.43 -3.79
C ALA A 50 11.12 -6.30 -3.26
N SER A 51 11.28 -6.87 -2.07
CA SER A 51 10.24 -7.66 -1.40
C SER A 51 8.99 -6.82 -1.11
N ALA A 52 9.17 -5.57 -0.67
CA ALA A 52 8.06 -4.65 -0.44
C ALA A 52 7.30 -4.32 -1.74
N LEU A 53 7.99 -4.13 -2.86
CA LEU A 53 7.35 -3.89 -4.16
C LEU A 53 6.56 -5.11 -4.66
N ILE A 54 7.11 -6.31 -4.50
CA ILE A 54 6.42 -7.57 -4.85
C ILE A 54 5.16 -7.73 -4.00
N LEU A 55 5.26 -7.51 -2.69
CA LEU A 55 4.12 -7.62 -1.78
C LEU A 55 3.07 -6.55 -2.09
N ALA A 56 3.48 -5.32 -2.40
CA ALA A 56 2.56 -4.26 -2.81
C ALA A 56 1.83 -4.63 -4.10
N ASP A 57 2.51 -5.23 -5.08
CA ASP A 57 1.86 -5.72 -6.31
C ASP A 57 0.85 -6.84 -6.04
N ALA A 58 1.22 -7.81 -5.20
CA ALA A 58 0.33 -8.88 -4.77
C ALA A 58 -0.92 -8.35 -4.06
N TRP A 59 -0.77 -7.32 -3.21
CA TRP A 59 -1.89 -6.70 -2.50
C TRP A 59 -2.76 -5.84 -3.40
N ARG A 60 -2.18 -5.22 -4.42
CA ARG A 60 -2.92 -4.50 -5.46
C ARG A 60 -3.81 -5.45 -6.25
N GLY A 61 -3.26 -6.59 -6.69
CA GLY A 61 -3.95 -7.55 -7.54
C GLY A 61 -4.43 -6.96 -8.88
N PRO A 62 -4.90 -7.81 -9.81
CA PRO A 62 -5.22 -7.38 -11.19
C PRO A 62 -6.59 -6.71 -11.34
N ARG A 63 -7.45 -6.78 -10.31
CA ARG A 63 -8.88 -6.47 -10.42
C ARG A 63 -9.22 -4.99 -10.33
N TRP A 64 -8.27 -4.14 -9.95
CA TRP A 64 -8.54 -2.74 -9.64
C TRP A 64 -7.73 -1.79 -10.51
N GLN A 65 -8.35 -0.70 -10.93
CA GLN A 65 -7.68 0.39 -11.66
C GLN A 65 -6.91 1.26 -10.67
N TRP A 66 -5.70 0.82 -10.31
CA TRP A 66 -4.81 1.54 -9.41
C TRP A 66 -4.21 2.77 -10.08
N ARG A 67 -4.23 3.88 -9.35
CA ARG A 67 -3.51 5.12 -9.68
C ARG A 67 -2.30 5.23 -8.76
N GLN A 68 -1.14 5.56 -9.31
CA GLN A 68 0.08 5.80 -8.55
C GLN A 68 0.24 7.30 -8.30
N LEU A 69 0.67 7.66 -7.10
CA LEU A 69 1.07 9.03 -6.73
C LEU A 69 2.60 9.13 -6.62
#